data_AF-A0A2E5BTN6-F1
#
_entry.id   AF-A0A2E5BTN6-F1
#
_cell.length_a   1.000
_cell.length_b   1.000
_cell.length_c   1.000
_cell.angle_alpha   90.00
_cell.angle_beta   90.00
_cell.angle_gamma   90.00
#
_symmetry.space_group_name_H-M   'P 1'
#
loop_
_entity.id
_entity.type
_entity.pdbx_description
1 polymer ?
#
loop_
_entity_poly.entity_id
_entity_poly.type
_entity_poly.pdbx_seq_one_letter_code
_entity_poly.pdbx_strand_id
1 'polypeptide(L)'
;MSLPRAPYPENGIAYAHQGDTVDLICQRYFGRTKDLAEQTLDLNEGLAALGPVLPHGTRVILPAPAAIRLSPVRRTINLWD
;
A
#
# COMPACT_ATOMS: atom_id res chain seq x y z
N MET A 1 10.89 -11.58 -10.00
CA MET A 1 9.76 -12.26 -9.34
C MET A 1 8.87 -11.17 -8.75
N SER A 2 7.95 -10.62 -9.56
CA SER A 2 7.07 -9.53 -9.10
C SER A 2 5.93 -10.12 -8.29
N LEU A 3 5.86 -9.82 -6.99
CA LEU A 3 4.74 -10.23 -6.15
C LEU A 3 3.44 -9.66 -6.74
N PRO A 4 2.34 -10.43 -6.78
CA PRO A 4 1.06 -9.95 -7.28
C PRO A 4 0.56 -8.82 -6.38
N ARG A 5 0.24 -7.68 -7.00
CA ARG A 5 -0.29 -6.50 -6.30
C ARG A 5 -1.66 -6.84 -5.71
N ALA A 6 -1.87 -6.53 -4.43
CA ALA A 6 -3.16 -6.74 -3.79
C ALA A 6 -4.21 -5.80 -4.39
N PRO A 7 -5.48 -6.22 -4.53
CA PRO A 7 -6.56 -5.32 -4.92
C PRO A 7 -6.69 -4.20 -3.90
N TYR A 8 -6.95 -2.98 -4.38
CA TYR A 8 -7.17 -1.83 -3.49
C TYR A 8 -8.44 -2.06 -2.65
N PRO A 9 -8.39 -1.86 -1.33
CA PRO A 9 -9.53 -2.08 -0.45
C PRO A 9 -10.66 -1.08 -0.76
N GLU A 10 -11.90 -1.55 -0.82
CA GLU A 10 -13.07 -0.73 -1.17
C GLU A 10 -13.30 0.46 -0.22
N ASN A 11 -12.91 0.30 1.05
CA ASN A 11 -13.00 1.31 2.10
C ASN A 11 -11.74 2.20 2.18
N GLY A 12 -10.74 1.98 1.32
CA GLY A 12 -9.46 2.70 1.36
C GLY A 12 -8.61 2.43 2.60
N ILE A 13 -8.89 1.34 3.33
CA ILE A 13 -8.20 1.00 4.58
C ILE A 13 -7.48 -0.34 4.42
N ALA A 14 -6.19 -0.35 4.69
CA ALA A 14 -5.37 -1.55 4.82
C ALA A 14 -5.05 -1.84 6.29
N TYR A 15 -4.79 -3.10 6.59
CA TYR A 15 -4.33 -3.54 7.90
C TYR A 15 -2.91 -4.07 7.77
N ALA A 16 -2.00 -3.54 8.60
CA ALA A 16 -0.62 -4.03 8.65
C ALA A 16 -0.58 -5.48 9.16
N HIS A 17 0.18 -6.37 8.51
CA HIS A 17 0.46 -7.69 9.08
C HIS A 17 1.69 -7.61 10.01
N GLN A 18 2.04 -8.74 10.62
CA GLN A 18 3.18 -8.81 11.51
C GLN A 18 4.47 -8.58 10.70
N GLY A 19 5.24 -7.56 11.08
CA GLY A 19 6.46 -7.17 10.37
C GLY A 19 6.21 -6.27 9.14
N ASP A 20 4.97 -5.85 8.87
CA ASP A 20 4.71 -4.88 7.81
C ASP A 20 5.24 -3.50 8.16
N THR A 21 5.56 -2.75 7.12
CA THR A 21 5.97 -1.34 7.20
C THR A 21 5.07 -0.52 6.28
N VAL A 22 5.06 0.80 6.46
CA VAL A 22 4.32 1.71 5.56
C VAL A 22 4.77 1.53 4.11
N ASP A 23 6.08 1.33 3.89
CA ASP A 23 6.67 1.09 2.57
C ASP A 23 6.17 -0.22 1.95
N LEU A 24 6.18 -1.32 2.71
CA LEU A 24 5.67 -2.63 2.25
C LEU A 24 4.19 -2.57 1.89
N ILE A 25 3.38 -1.90 2.70
CA ILE A 25 1.95 -1.72 2.44
C ILE A 25 1.78 -0.89 1.15
N CYS A 26 2.51 0.22 0.99
CA CYS A 26 2.47 1.02 -0.23
C CYS A 26 2.88 0.20 -1.46
N GLN A 27 3.95 -0.59 -1.36
CA GLN A 27 4.42 -1.45 -2.43
C GLN A 27 3.37 -2.51 -2.80
N ARG A 28 2.70 -3.10 -1.80
CA ARG A 28 1.70 -4.16 -1.97
C ARG A 28 0.44 -3.72 -2.71
N TYR A 29 -0.04 -2.50 -2.45
CA TYR A 29 -1.28 -1.99 -3.07
C TYR A 29 -1.02 -1.13 -4.30
N PHE A 30 0.10 -0.40 -4.34
CA PHE A 30 0.37 0.56 -5.40
C PHE A 30 1.50 0.13 -6.34
N GLY A 31 2.39 -0.76 -5.89
CA GLY A 31 3.57 -1.20 -6.65
C GLY A 31 4.72 -0.19 -6.64
N ARG A 32 4.59 0.90 -5.88
CA ARG A 32 5.63 1.92 -5.67
C ARG A 32 5.46 2.52 -4.27
N THR A 33 6.52 3.14 -3.76
CA THR A 33 6.51 3.71 -2.39
C THR A 33 6.84 5.20 -2.36
N LYS A 34 7.60 5.67 -3.36
CA LYS A 34 7.87 7.10 -3.58
C LYS A 34 6.56 7.89 -3.73
N ASP A 35 6.48 9.05 -3.06
CA ASP A 35 5.32 9.95 -2.95
C ASP A 35 4.11 9.37 -2.19
N LEU A 36 3.95 8.04 -2.12
CA LEU A 36 2.81 7.37 -1.49
C LEU A 36 3.01 7.13 0.00
N ALA A 37 4.24 6.84 0.43
CA ALA A 37 4.54 6.73 1.85
C ALA A 37 4.27 8.04 2.58
N GLU A 38 4.67 9.18 2.01
CA GLU A 38 4.43 10.52 2.56
C GLU A 38 2.93 10.84 2.61
N GLN A 39 2.18 10.61 1.52
CA GLN A 39 0.72 10.77 1.52
C GLN A 39 0.04 9.85 2.53
N THR A 40 0.53 8.63 2.70
CA THR A 40 -0.02 7.69 3.70
C THR A 40 0.26 8.21 5.10
N LEU A 41 1.45 8.75 5.38
CA LEU A 41 1.76 9.34 6.68
C LEU A 41 0.93 10.61 6.96
N ASP A 42 0.71 11.45 5.95
CA ASP A 42 -0.14 12.65 6.03
C ASP A 42 -1.60 12.28 6.36
N LEU A 43 -2.12 11.21 5.72
CA LEU A 43 -3.46 10.68 6.00
C LEU A 43 -3.57 9.93 7.33
N ASN A 44 -2.45 9.54 7.93
CA ASN A 44 -2.40 8.77 9.18
C ASN A 44 -1.47 9.46 10.18
N GLU A 45 -1.90 10.59 10.72
CA GLU A 45 -1.18 11.26 11.81
C GLU A 45 -0.91 10.28 12.96
N GLY A 46 0.36 10.21 13.38
CA GLY A 46 0.82 9.28 14.42
C GLY A 46 1.28 7.90 13.91
N LEU A 47 1.07 7.56 12.63
CA LEU A 47 1.55 6.29 12.08
C LEU A 47 3.08 6.22 12.09
N ALA A 48 3.77 7.33 11.76
CA ALA A 48 5.22 7.42 11.84
C ALA A 48 5.75 7.28 13.28
N ALA A 49 4.95 7.62 14.29
CA ALA A 49 5.34 7.52 15.69
C ALA A 49 5.35 6.07 16.20
N LEU A 50 4.65 5.15 15.51
CA LEU A 50 4.68 3.71 15.83
C LEU A 50 6.03 3.06 15.50
N GLY A 51 6.86 3.75 14.69
CA GLY A 51 8.18 3.28 14.29
C GLY A 51 8.19 2.63 12.90
N PRO A 52 9.35 2.05 12.50
CA PRO A 52 9.55 1.53 11.16
C PRO A 52 8.71 0.27 10.86
N VAL A 53 8.41 -0.53 11.89
CA VAL A 53 7.58 -1.74 11.80
C VAL A 53 6.26 -1.47 12.48
N LEU A 54 5.16 -1.63 11.76
CA LEU A 54 3.83 -1.42 12.29
C LEU A 54 3.38 -2.63 13.13
N PRO A 55 2.71 -2.39 14.27
CA PRO A 55 2.03 -3.45 15.00
C PRO A 55 1.04 -4.19 14.10
N HIS A 56 0.94 -5.51 14.27
CA HIS A 56 -0.05 -6.31 13.54
C HIS A 56 -1.47 -5.79 13.79
N GLY A 57 -2.26 -5.63 12.73
CA GLY A 57 -3.62 -5.10 12.79
C GLY A 57 -3.69 -3.57 12.83
N THR A 58 -2.56 -2.85 12.69
CA THR A 58 -2.58 -1.39 12.59
C THR A 58 -3.39 -0.95 11.38
N ARG A 59 -4.36 -0.08 11.62
CA ARG A 59 -5.20 0.52 10.57
C ARG A 59 -4.38 1.57 9.82
N VAL A 60 -4.23 1.38 8.50
CA VAL A 60 -3.52 2.29 7.60
C VAL A 60 -4.50 2.78 6.54
N ILE A 61 -4.80 4.08 6.56
CA ILE A 61 -5.62 4.75 5.56
C ILE A 61 -4.77 4.95 4.31
N LEU A 62 -5.18 4.35 3.20
CA LEU A 62 -4.49 4.45 1.94
C LEU A 62 -4.98 5.67 1.15
N PRO A 63 -4.09 6.42 0.46
CA PRO A 63 -4.51 7.49 -0.43
C PRO A 63 -5.41 6.97 -1.55
N ALA A 64 -6.35 7.81 -1.99
CA ALA A 64 -7.34 7.44 -3.01
C ALA A 64 -6.64 7.07 -4.33
N PRO A 65 -7.04 5.98 -5.02
CA PRO A 65 -6.38 5.53 -6.25
C PRO A 65 -6.53 6.53 -7.40
N ALA A 66 -7.51 7.44 -7.33
CA ALA A 66 -7.66 8.56 -8.26
C ALA A 66 -6.48 9.56 -8.19
N ALA A 67 -5.86 9.75 -7.01
CA ALA A 67 -4.64 10.54 -6.86
C ALA A 67 -3.41 9.83 -7.47
N ILE A 68 -3.51 8.52 -7.73
CA ILE A 68 -2.42 7.63 -8.16
C ILE A 68 -2.53 7.35 -9.67
N ARG A 69 -3.47 7.99 -10.37
CA ARG A 69 -3.76 7.82 -11.79
C ARG A 69 -2.66 8.44 -12.68
N LEU A 70 -1.44 7.89 -12.63
CA LEU A 70 -0.36 8.21 -13.57
C LEU A 70 0.40 6.99 -14.12
N SER A 71 0.02 5.74 -13.81
CA SER A 71 0.54 4.60 -14.58
C SER A 71 -0.40 3.39 -14.50
N PRO A 72 -1.05 2.98 -15.61
CA PRO A 72 -1.65 1.67 -15.68
C PRO A 72 -0.50 0.66 -15.64
N VAL A 73 -0.24 0.05 -14.49
CA VAL A 73 0.60 -1.15 -14.47
C VAL A 73 -0.17 -2.22 -15.23
N ARG A 74 0.32 -2.41 -16.47
CA ARG A 74 0.01 -3.45 -17.44
C ARG A 74 -0.66 -4.67 -16.81
N ARG A 75 -1.90 -4.92 -17.26
CA ARG A 75 -2.39 -6.30 -17.37
C ARG A 75 -1.41 -7.07 -18.27
N THR A 76 -0.77 -8.09 -17.75
CA THR A 76 -0.18 -9.17 -18.55
C THR A 76 -0.31 -10.46 -17.75
N ILE A 77 -1.48 -11.11 -17.90
CA ILE A 77 -1.69 -12.44 -18.50
C ILE A 77 -1.50 -13.57 -17.48
N ASN A 78 -2.63 -14.06 -16.95
CA ASN A 78 -2.78 -15.47 -16.61
C ASN A 78 -3.09 -16.19 -17.93
N LEU A 79 -2.17 -17.02 -18.41
CA LEU A 79 -2.50 -18.17 -19.24
C LEU A 79 -1.31 -19.14 -19.18
N TRP A 80 -1.22 -19.89 -18.09
CA TRP A 80 -0.45 -21.14 -18.09
C TRP A 80 -1.38 -22.24 -18.59
N ASP A 81 -1.01 -22.87 -19.69
CA ASP A 81 -0.99 -24.34 -19.82
C ASP A 81 0.41 -24.78 -19.35
#